data_AF-A0A1B2AEQ0-F1
#
_entry.id   AF-A0A1B2AEQ0-F1
#
_cell.length_a   1.000
_cell.length_b   1.000
_cell.length_c   1.000
_cell.angle_alpha   90.00
_cell.angle_beta   90.00
_cell.angle_gamma   90.00
#
_symmetry.space_group_name_H-M   'P 1'
#
loop_
_entity.id
_entity.type
_entity.pdbx_description
1 polymer ?
#
loop_
_entity_poly.entity_id
_entity_poly.type
_entity_poly.pdbx_seq_one_letter_code
_entity_poly.pdbx_strand_id
1 'polypeptide(L)' 'MTKYRFVTPKRVGKWYVDVRQAQAHACRIGAGFLDRLTGRFVAYPETRLEELDFS' A
#
# COMPACT_ATOMS: atom_id res chain seq x y z
N MET A 1 0.37 11.86 13.50
CA MET A 1 -0.30 10.55 13.22
C MET A 1 0.02 10.23 11.78
N THR A 2 0.51 9.04 11.45
CA THR A 2 0.92 8.74 10.07
C THR A 2 -0.20 8.04 9.31
N LYS A 3 -0.45 8.45 8.06
CA LYS A 3 -1.29 7.73 7.12
C LYS A 3 -0.46 7.13 6.00
N TYR A 4 -0.93 6.01 5.46
CA TYR A 4 -0.23 5.21 4.45
C TYR A 4 -1.11 5.01 3.21
N ARG A 5 -0.54 5.08 2.01
CA ARG A 5 -1.21 4.65 0.78
C ARG A 5 -0.21 4.09 -0.23
N PHE A 6 -0.68 3.21 -1.10
CA PHE A 6 0.09 2.81 -2.27
C PHE A 6 -0.28 3.64 -3.50
N VAL A 7 0.72 3.95 -4.30
CA VAL A 7 0.58 4.65 -5.59
C VAL A 7 1.24 3.81 -6.68
N THR A 8 0.53 3.62 -7.77
CA THR A 8 1.02 2.99 -9.00
C THR A 8 1.07 4.04 -10.11
N PRO A 9 1.69 3.76 -11.27
CA PRO A 9 1.71 4.71 -12.38
C PRO A 9 0.31 5.11 -12.87
N LYS A 10 -0.70 4.24 -12.68
CA LYS A 10 -2.06 4.44 -13.23
C LYS A 10 -3.13 4.70 -12.17
N ARG A 11 -2.89 4.36 -10.90
CA ARG A 11 -3.91 4.41 -9.84
C ARG A 11 -3.32 4.84 -8.50
N VAL A 12 -4.12 5.55 -7.72
CA VAL A 12 -3.77 6.02 -6.38
C VAL A 12 -4.68 5.35 -5.36
N GLY A 13 -4.07 4.75 -4.33
CA GLY A 13 -4.80 4.15 -3.21
C GLY A 13 -5.37 5.20 -2.26
N LYS A 14 -6.32 4.75 -1.43
CA LYS A 14 -6.82 5.56 -0.31
C LYS A 14 -5.75 5.67 0.78
N TRP A 15 -5.84 6.73 1.57
CA TRP A 15 -5.07 6.84 2.81
C TRP A 15 -5.67 5.94 3.88
N TYR A 16 -4.81 5.14 4.52
CA TYR A 16 -5.12 4.26 5.62
C TYR A 16 -4.34 4.67 6.86
N VAL A 17 -4.87 4.34 8.03
CA VAL A 17 -4.21 4.65 9.32
C VAL A 17 -3.13 3.63 9.69
N ASP A 18 -3.02 2.54 8.94
CA ASP A 18 -2.07 1.45 9.15
C ASP A 18 -1.55 0.95 7.79
N VAL A 19 -0.24 0.72 7.68
CA VAL A 19 0.41 0.16 6.50
C VAL A 19 -0.16 -1.22 6.14
N ARG A 20 -0.58 -2.03 7.12
CA ARG A 20 -1.20 -3.35 6.87
C ARG A 20 -2.53 -3.22 6.15
N GLN A 21 -3.32 -2.20 6.48
CA GLN A 21 -4.55 -1.91 5.73
C GLN A 21 -4.23 -1.48 4.30
N ALA A 22 -3.22 -0.63 4.10
CA ALA A 22 -2.78 -0.27 2.74
C ALA A 22 -2.36 -1.52 1.94
N GLN A 23 -1.60 -2.45 2.54
CA GLN A 23 -1.15 -3.69 1.90
C GLN A 23 -2.31 -4.62 1.56
N ALA A 24 -3.27 -4.79 2.46
CA ALA A 24 -4.47 -5.62 2.24
C ALA A 24 -5.34 -5.10 1.08
N HIS A 25 -5.27 -3.79 0.77
CA HIS A 25 -6.02 -3.17 -0.31
C HIS A 25 -5.20 -2.96 -1.59
N ALA A 26 -3.88 -3.14 -1.56
CA ALA A 26 -2.97 -2.90 -2.68
C ALA A 26 -3.33 -3.66 -3.97
N CYS A 27 -3.79 -4.91 -3.85
CA CYS A 27 -4.14 -5.74 -5.01
C CYS A 27 -5.29 -5.12 -5.83
N ARG A 28 -6.21 -4.40 -5.19
CA ARG A 28 -7.37 -3.78 -5.87
C ARG A 28 -6.95 -2.66 -6.84
N ILE A 29 -5.81 -2.02 -6.60
CA ILE A 29 -5.28 -0.95 -7.44
C ILE A 29 -4.10 -1.39 -8.31
N GLY A 30 -3.72 -2.68 -8.25
CA GLY A 30 -2.55 -3.21 -8.95
C GLY A 30 -1.22 -2.74 -8.35
N ALA A 31 -1.17 -2.49 -7.04
CA ALA A 31 0.05 -2.07 -6.33
C ALA A 31 0.91 -3.25 -5.83
N GLY A 32 0.33 -4.43 -5.72
CA GLY A 32 1.00 -5.59 -5.15
C GLY A 32 0.03 -6.49 -4.41
N PHE A 33 0.56 -7.51 -3.73
CA PHE A 33 -0.24 -8.44 -2.94
C PHE A 33 0.46 -8.78 -1.62
N LEU A 34 -0.35 -9.09 -0.61
CA LEU A 34 0.14 -9.67 0.64
C LEU A 34 0.15 -11.19 0.48
N ASP A 35 1.33 -11.78 0.45
CA ASP A 35 1.49 -13.23 0.49
C ASP A 35 1.05 -13.72 1.88
N ARG A 36 -0.07 -14.45 1.93
CA ARG A 36 -0.64 -14.94 3.19
C ARG A 36 0.15 -16.10 3.79
N LEU A 37 0.92 -16.82 2.99
CA LEU A 37 1.72 -17.94 3.47
C LEU A 37 2.95 -17.46 4.23
N THR A 38 3.61 -16.41 3.73
CA THR A 38 4.83 -15.86 4.33
C THR A 38 4.60 -14.60 5.17
N GLY A 39 3.41 -13.99 5.05
CA GLY A 39 3.09 -12.70 5.67
C GLY A 39 3.81 -11.51 5.05
N ARG A 40 4.52 -11.70 3.93
CA ARG A 40 5.30 -10.65 3.27
C ARG A 40 4.46 -9.93 2.22
N PHE A 41 4.62 -8.62 2.18
CA PHE A 41 4.05 -7.83 1.10
C PHE A 41 5.01 -7.80 -0.09
N VAL A 42 4.47 -8.04 -1.28
CA VAL A 42 5.20 -7.97 -2.56
C VAL A 42 4.60 -6.83 -3.37
N ALA A 43 5.37 -5.74 -3.51
CA ALA A 43 5.01 -4.62 -4.37
C ALA A 43 5.23 -4.99 -5.84
N TYR A 44 4.32 -4.56 -6.71
CA TYR A 44 4.55 -4.64 -8.15
C TYR A 44 5.52 -3.55 -8.61
N PRO A 45 6.18 -3.72 -9.78
CA PRO A 45 7.06 -2.70 -10.34
C PRO A 45 6.40 -1.32 -10.36
N GLU A 46 7.20 -0.30 -10.07
CA GLU A 46 6.77 1.11 -10.06
C GLU A 46 5.70 1.47 -9.01
N THR A 47 5.38 0.56 -8.10
CA THR A 47 4.57 0.88 -6.92
C THR A 47 5.42 1.54 -5.86
N ARG A 48 4.93 2.64 -5.29
CA ARG A 48 5.52 3.30 -4.13
C ARG A 48 4.54 3.34 -2.96
N LEU A 49 5.09 3.21 -1.75
CA LEU A 49 4.39 3.55 -0.51
C LEU A 49 4.57 5.04 -0.25
N GLU A 50 3.48 5.74 0.02
CA GLU A 50 3.52 7.11 0.52
C GLU A 50 3.08 7.14 1.98
N GLU A 51 3.72 8.02 2.74
CA GLU A 51 3.46 8.27 4.15
C GLU A 51 3.17 9.75 4.34
N LEU A 52 2.13 10.07 5.11
CA LEU A 52 1.78 11.43 5.47
C LEU A 52 1.71 11.51 7.00
N ASP A 53 2.68 12.18 7.61
CA ASP A 53 2.64 12.49 9.03
C ASP A 53 1.95 13.83 9.28
N PHE A 54 1.13 13.86 10.32
CA PHE A 54 0.37 15.02 10.78
C PHE A 54 0.96 15.56 12.10
N SER A 55 2.28 15.72 12.15
CA SER A 55 3.02 16.28 13.30
C SER A 55 2.75 17.78 13.48
#